data_AF-C5P5X3-F1
#
_entry.id   AF-C5P5X3-F1
#
_cell.length_a   1.000
_cell.length_b   1.000
_cell.length_c   1.000
_cell.angle_alpha   90.00
_cell.angle_beta   90.00
_cell.angle_gamma   90.00
#
_symmetry.space_group_name_H-M   'P 1'
#
loop_
_entity.id
_entity.type
_entity.pdbx_description
1 polymer ?
#
loop_
_entity_poly.entity_id
_entity_poly.type
_entity_poly.pdbx_seq_one_letter_code
_entity_poly.pdbx_strand_id
1 'polypeptide(L)'
;MTTEATPNNPPVPIEELSRIAAEACDATLEGVSSYDHEKVGQWSSQIINKILQSLISATTSTGSTTSPSPSESKQPSYRFTVNCTVIQQGLTDAQSSDSNLGANSVEVAGRRGMHSASGAYWDIKRDGMWTYKYPNGIEKGLDLVLNVVWFGSF
;
A
#
# COMPACT_ATOMS: atom_id res chain seq x y z
N MET A 1 6.95 24.23 19.10
CA MET A 1 6.56 23.08 19.94
C MET A 1 6.41 21.88 19.01
N THR A 2 7.44 21.06 18.86
CA THR A 2 7.40 19.81 18.08
C THR A 2 6.93 18.71 19.00
N THR A 3 5.64 18.37 18.96
CA THR A 3 5.11 17.21 19.67
C THR A 3 5.63 15.95 18.98
N GLU A 4 6.43 15.20 19.73
CA GLU A 4 6.90 13.85 19.43
C GLU A 4 5.71 12.97 19.00
N ALA A 5 5.82 12.33 17.82
CA ALA A 5 4.76 11.47 17.31
C ALA A 5 4.64 10.24 18.24
N THR A 6 3.49 10.15 18.92
CA THR A 6 3.08 9.03 19.79
C THR A 6 3.32 7.69 19.08
N PRO A 7 3.73 6.61 19.78
CA PRO A 7 3.93 5.30 19.16
C PRO A 7 2.65 4.83 18.46
N ASN A 8 2.71 4.90 17.14
CA ASN A 8 1.69 4.41 16.23
C ASN A 8 1.68 2.88 16.37
N ASN A 9 0.65 2.32 17.02
CA ASN A 9 0.60 0.89 17.32
C ASN A 9 -0.25 0.19 16.25
N PRO A 10 0.37 -0.36 15.19
CA PRO A 10 -0.36 -0.96 14.10
C PRO A 10 -1.10 -2.23 14.57
N PRO A 11 -2.25 -2.55 13.97
CA PRO A 11 -3.06 -3.72 14.35
C PRO A 11 -2.37 -5.05 14.03
N VAL A 12 -1.36 -5.03 13.16
CA VAL A 12 -0.45 -6.14 12.87
C VAL A 12 0.98 -5.59 12.80
N PRO A 13 2.02 -6.42 13.00
CA PRO A 13 3.41 -5.97 12.88
C PRO A 13 3.71 -5.30 11.53
N ILE A 14 4.64 -4.34 11.51
CA ILE A 14 4.99 -3.60 10.28
C ILE A 14 5.55 -4.53 9.20
N GLU A 15 6.28 -5.56 9.61
CA GLU A 15 6.80 -6.60 8.72
C GLU A 15 5.65 -7.34 8.03
N GLU A 16 4.56 -7.60 8.75
CA GLU A 16 3.38 -8.25 8.22
C GLU A 16 2.57 -7.34 7.29
N LEU A 17 2.44 -6.03 7.63
CA LEU A 17 1.87 -5.05 6.70
C LEU A 17 2.66 -4.98 5.38
N SER A 18 3.99 -4.97 5.48
CA SER A 18 4.90 -4.94 4.34
C SER A 18 4.73 -6.20 3.48
N ARG A 19 4.65 -7.37 4.12
CA ARG A 19 4.41 -8.66 3.45
C ARG A 19 3.08 -8.67 2.71
N ILE A 20 1.99 -8.31 3.39
CA ILE A 20 0.64 -8.24 2.79
C ILE A 20 0.62 -7.29 1.58
N ALA A 21 1.25 -6.12 1.70
CA ALA A 21 1.31 -5.15 0.63
C ALA A 21 2.13 -5.65 -0.57
N ALA A 22 3.29 -6.27 -0.32
CA ALA A 22 4.13 -6.87 -1.35
C ALA A 22 3.39 -7.98 -2.10
N GLU A 23 2.83 -8.95 -1.38
CA GLU A 23 2.09 -10.08 -1.96
C GLU A 23 0.87 -9.62 -2.78
N ALA A 24 0.14 -8.59 -2.31
CA ALA A 24 -0.98 -8.04 -3.06
C ALA A 24 -0.54 -7.36 -4.37
N CYS A 25 0.58 -6.63 -4.35
CA CYS A 25 1.15 -6.00 -5.53
C CYS A 25 1.71 -7.04 -6.50
N ASP A 26 2.52 -7.98 -6.02
CA ASP A 26 3.15 -9.03 -6.83
C ASP A 26 2.08 -9.90 -7.53
N ALA A 27 1.07 -10.36 -6.78
CA ALA A 27 -0.01 -11.17 -7.35
C ALA A 27 -0.89 -10.42 -8.36
N THR A 28 -0.98 -9.09 -8.26
CA THR A 28 -1.78 -8.27 -9.19
C THR A 28 -0.99 -7.89 -10.43
N LEU A 29 0.32 -7.68 -10.29
CA LEU A 29 1.23 -7.25 -11.35
C LEU A 29 2.02 -8.43 -11.94
N GLU A 30 1.63 -9.65 -11.62
CA GLU A 30 2.18 -10.87 -12.21
C GLU A 30 1.97 -10.85 -13.74
N GLY A 31 3.05 -11.09 -14.49
CA GLY A 31 3.02 -11.04 -15.96
C GLY A 31 2.91 -9.63 -16.58
N VAL A 32 2.77 -8.57 -15.78
CA VAL A 32 2.79 -7.19 -16.28
C VAL A 32 4.23 -6.78 -16.59
N SER A 33 4.50 -6.43 -17.85
CA SER A 33 5.82 -5.98 -18.32
C SER A 33 5.96 -4.46 -18.38
N SER A 34 4.86 -3.73 -18.53
CA SER A 34 4.87 -2.27 -18.66
C SER A 34 3.60 -1.64 -18.09
N TYR A 35 3.69 -0.37 -17.72
CA TYR A 35 2.53 0.45 -17.37
C TYR A 35 1.51 0.47 -18.52
N ASP A 36 0.24 0.31 -18.15
CA ASP A 36 -0.91 0.32 -19.05
C ASP A 36 -2.02 1.12 -18.37
N HIS A 37 -2.31 2.30 -18.92
CA HIS A 37 -3.24 3.25 -18.31
C HIS A 37 -4.66 2.67 -18.18
N GLU A 38 -5.09 1.85 -19.14
CA GLU A 38 -6.43 1.26 -19.16
C GLU A 38 -6.61 0.24 -18.03
N LYS A 39 -5.52 -0.40 -17.61
CA LYS A 39 -5.53 -1.41 -16.53
C LYS A 39 -5.33 -0.85 -15.14
N VAL A 40 -4.92 0.41 -14.98
CA VAL A 40 -4.66 1.01 -13.65
C VAL A 40 -5.88 0.93 -12.73
N GLY A 41 -7.09 1.17 -13.26
CA GLY A 41 -8.33 1.04 -12.47
C GLY A 41 -8.55 -0.38 -11.94
N GLN A 42 -8.25 -1.39 -12.78
CA GLN A 42 -8.32 -2.79 -12.40
C GLN A 42 -7.24 -3.15 -11.37
N TRP A 43 -5.98 -2.79 -11.61
CA TRP A 43 -4.86 -3.11 -10.71
C TRP A 43 -5.05 -2.51 -9.33
N SER A 44 -5.38 -1.21 -9.25
CA SER A 44 -5.60 -0.53 -7.97
C SER A 44 -6.74 -1.16 -7.19
N SER A 45 -7.86 -1.49 -7.85
CA SER A 45 -9.00 -2.17 -7.22
C SER A 45 -8.62 -3.57 -6.71
N GLN A 46 -7.87 -4.36 -7.48
CA GLN A 46 -7.44 -5.69 -7.06
C GLN A 46 -6.49 -5.64 -5.85
N ILE A 47 -5.53 -4.71 -5.86
CA ILE A 47 -4.58 -4.52 -4.75
C ILE A 47 -5.32 -4.09 -3.48
N ILE A 48 -6.20 -3.08 -3.57
CA ILE A 48 -7.00 -2.60 -2.44
C ILE A 48 -7.81 -3.75 -1.82
N ASN A 49 -8.51 -4.54 -2.65
CA ASN A 49 -9.32 -5.65 -2.17
C ASN A 49 -8.48 -6.74 -1.49
N LYS A 50 -7.34 -7.13 -2.06
CA LYS A 50 -6.44 -8.13 -1.47
C LYS A 50 -5.89 -7.69 -0.12
N ILE A 51 -5.48 -6.43 0.01
CA ILE A 51 -4.98 -5.87 1.27
C ILE A 51 -6.08 -5.85 2.31
N LEU A 52 -7.27 -5.34 1.98
CA LEU A 52 -8.41 -5.29 2.91
C LEU A 52 -8.78 -6.69 3.42
N GLN A 53 -8.87 -7.69 2.53
CA GLN A 53 -9.17 -9.07 2.92
C GLN A 53 -8.11 -9.63 3.89
N SER A 54 -6.83 -9.40 3.60
CA SER A 54 -5.73 -9.88 4.42
C SER A 54 -5.70 -9.21 5.80
N LEU A 55 -5.90 -7.89 5.86
CA LEU A 55 -5.95 -7.13 7.12
C LEU A 55 -7.14 -7.57 8.00
N ILE A 56 -8.32 -7.74 7.40
CA ILE A 56 -9.51 -8.22 8.12
C ILE A 56 -9.25 -9.63 8.65
N SER A 57 -8.70 -10.53 7.83
CA SER A 57 -8.37 -11.89 8.26
C SER A 57 -7.35 -11.92 9.41
N ALA A 58 -6.32 -11.09 9.34
CA ALA A 58 -5.27 -11.03 10.36
C ALA A 58 -5.77 -10.47 11.70
N THR A 59 -6.81 -9.63 11.68
CA THR A 59 -7.28 -8.89 12.86
C THR A 59 -8.58 -9.41 13.47
N THR A 60 -9.28 -10.33 12.80
CA THR A 60 -10.54 -10.93 13.30
C THR A 60 -10.33 -12.08 14.31
N SER A 61 -9.10 -12.58 14.47
CA SER A 61 -8.79 -13.77 15.28
C SER A 61 -8.07 -13.52 16.62
N THR A 62 -7.75 -12.28 16.99
CA THR A 62 -6.90 -12.00 18.17
C THR A 62 -7.63 -11.64 19.47
N GLY A 63 -8.96 -11.58 19.47
CA GLY A 63 -9.76 -11.43 20.70
C GLY A 63 -10.27 -12.77 21.22
N SER A 64 -9.90 -13.11 22.47
CA SER A 64 -10.38 -14.20 23.36
C SER A 64 -9.61 -15.54 23.40
N THR A 65 -8.42 -15.52 24.01
CA THR A 65 -8.03 -16.63 24.90
C THR A 65 -8.85 -16.55 26.19
N THR A 66 -10.11 -16.99 26.15
CA THR A 66 -10.87 -17.58 27.26
C THR A 66 -12.28 -17.96 26.77
N SER A 67 -12.49 -19.27 26.62
CA SER A 67 -13.78 -19.98 26.51
C SER A 67 -14.74 -19.63 25.35
N PRO A 68 -15.30 -20.65 24.65
CA PRO A 68 -16.34 -20.46 23.66
C PRO A 68 -17.70 -20.24 24.36
N SER A 69 -18.21 -19.01 24.35
CA SER A 69 -19.63 -18.73 24.60
C SER A 69 -20.32 -18.51 23.24
N PRO A 70 -21.41 -19.23 22.88
CA PRO A 70 -21.91 -19.28 21.51
C PRO A 70 -22.89 -18.14 21.11
N SER A 71 -22.83 -16.95 21.72
CA SER A 71 -23.88 -15.94 21.51
C SER A 71 -23.49 -14.46 21.57
N GLU A 72 -22.25 -14.08 21.29
CA GLU A 72 -21.89 -12.67 21.11
C GLU A 72 -21.33 -12.42 19.70
N SER A 73 -22.01 -11.57 18.93
CA SER A 73 -21.55 -11.11 17.62
C SER A 73 -20.24 -10.35 17.79
N LYS A 74 -19.12 -11.04 17.52
CA LYS A 74 -17.76 -10.49 17.61
C LYS A 74 -17.64 -9.31 16.64
N GLN A 75 -17.80 -8.08 17.16
CA GLN A 75 -17.70 -6.86 16.37
C GLN A 75 -16.29 -6.73 15.77
N PRO A 76 -16.13 -6.19 14.55
CA PRO A 76 -14.82 -5.96 13.95
C PRO A 76 -13.95 -5.07 14.85
N SER A 77 -12.74 -5.54 15.19
CA SER A 77 -11.82 -4.81 16.07
C SER A 77 -11.22 -3.56 15.42
N TYR A 78 -11.24 -3.49 14.09
CA TYR A 78 -10.70 -2.36 13.33
C TYR A 78 -11.55 -2.06 12.10
N ARG A 79 -11.56 -0.79 11.68
CA ARG A 79 -11.99 -0.34 10.37
C ARG A 79 -10.77 0.11 9.57
N PHE A 80 -10.74 -0.18 8.28
CA PHE A 80 -9.58 0.10 7.42
C PHE A 80 -9.95 1.01 6.25
N THR A 81 -9.01 1.86 5.85
CA THR A 81 -9.02 2.56 4.56
C THR A 81 -7.70 2.27 3.86
N VAL A 82 -7.75 1.92 2.57
CA VAL A 82 -6.56 1.66 1.75
C VAL A 82 -6.62 2.56 0.52
N ASN A 83 -5.63 3.44 0.37
CA ASN A 83 -5.41 4.23 -0.83
C ASN A 83 -4.28 3.60 -1.65
N CYS A 84 -4.49 3.45 -2.95
CA CYS A 84 -3.49 2.95 -3.89
C CYS A 84 -3.28 3.99 -4.99
N THR A 85 -2.05 4.52 -5.09
CA THR A 85 -1.65 5.48 -6.11
C THR A 85 -0.66 4.80 -7.06
N VAL A 86 -1.03 4.68 -8.33
CA VAL A 86 -0.17 4.15 -9.41
C VAL A 86 0.32 5.31 -10.27
N ILE A 87 1.64 5.38 -10.47
CA ILE A 87 2.31 6.53 -11.07
C ILE A 87 3.12 6.01 -12.25
N GLN A 88 2.79 6.44 -13.46
CA GLN A 88 3.64 6.16 -14.62
C GLN A 88 4.99 6.85 -14.45
N GLN A 89 6.08 6.09 -14.55
CA GLN A 89 7.42 6.67 -14.72
C GLN A 89 7.59 7.01 -16.20
N GLY A 90 8.26 8.14 -16.48
CA GLY A 90 8.27 8.75 -17.80
C GLY A 90 8.57 7.75 -18.93
N LEU A 91 7.70 7.74 -19.95
CA LEU A 91 8.13 7.37 -21.29
C LEU A 91 9.22 8.37 -21.65
N THR A 92 10.48 7.96 -21.71
CA THR A 92 11.34 8.60 -22.70
C THR A 92 10.75 8.19 -24.03
N ASP A 93 10.21 9.14 -24.78
CA ASP A 93 9.82 8.88 -26.16
C ASP A 93 10.96 8.13 -26.83
N ALA A 94 10.72 6.91 -27.30
CA ALA A 94 11.65 6.19 -28.16
C ALA A 94 11.93 6.95 -29.48
N GLN A 95 11.38 8.15 -29.66
CA GLN A 95 11.59 9.09 -30.76
C GLN A 95 12.47 10.30 -30.42
N SER A 96 13.11 10.36 -29.24
CA SER A 96 14.17 11.33 -28.99
C SER A 96 15.38 10.72 -28.30
N SER A 97 16.04 9.78 -28.98
CA SER A 97 17.47 9.58 -28.73
C SER A 97 18.19 9.33 -30.04
N ASP A 98 18.92 10.36 -30.44
CA ASP A 98 20.22 10.23 -31.07
C ASP A 98 20.91 8.96 -30.55
N SER A 99 21.19 8.04 -31.46
CA SER A 99 21.46 6.63 -31.22
C SER A 99 22.85 6.38 -30.63
N ASN A 100 23.13 6.87 -29.42
CA ASN A 100 24.47 6.73 -28.82
C ASN A 100 24.55 6.63 -27.29
N LEU A 101 23.46 6.31 -26.58
CA LEU A 101 23.52 6.06 -25.13
C LEU A 101 23.08 4.62 -24.83
N GLY A 102 24.07 3.75 -24.63
CA GLY A 102 23.85 2.32 -24.37
C GLY A 102 23.15 2.04 -23.04
N ALA A 103 22.31 1.00 -23.05
CA ALA A 103 21.81 0.08 -21.99
C ALA A 103 21.51 0.57 -20.54
N ASN A 104 21.77 1.82 -20.16
CA ASN A 104 21.58 2.37 -18.80
C ASN A 104 20.47 3.44 -18.76
N SER A 105 19.62 3.54 -19.79
CA SER A 105 18.65 4.64 -19.95
C SER A 105 17.43 4.59 -19.02
N VAL A 106 17.26 3.52 -18.23
CA VAL A 106 16.14 3.40 -17.26
C VAL A 106 16.32 4.38 -16.09
N GLU A 107 17.56 4.72 -15.71
CA GLU A 107 17.82 5.71 -14.65
C GLU A 107 17.62 7.17 -15.12
N VAL A 108 17.59 7.42 -16.43
CA VAL A 108 17.55 8.77 -17.02
C VAL A 108 16.13 9.21 -17.42
N ALA A 109 15.16 8.28 -17.45
CA ALA A 109 13.76 8.62 -17.61
C ALA A 109 13.26 9.34 -16.34
N GLY A 110 13.31 10.69 -16.37
CA GLY A 110 13.09 11.56 -15.21
C GLY A 110 11.90 11.16 -14.35
N ARG A 111 12.19 10.68 -13.13
CA ARG A 111 11.17 10.36 -12.13
C ARG A 111 10.47 11.66 -11.75
N ARG A 112 9.15 11.71 -11.88
CA ARG A 112 8.37 12.88 -11.46
C ARG A 112 8.46 12.99 -9.93
N GLY A 113 8.79 14.19 -9.43
CA GLY A 113 8.73 14.46 -8.00
C GLY A 113 7.28 14.35 -7.50
N MET A 114 7.05 13.59 -6.44
CA MET A 114 5.77 13.48 -5.76
C MET A 114 5.97 13.55 -4.25
N HIS A 115 5.26 14.45 -3.59
CA HIS A 115 5.18 14.54 -2.15
C HIS A 115 3.73 14.33 -1.72
N SER A 116 3.51 13.45 -0.74
CA SER A 116 2.19 13.17 -0.17
C SER A 116 2.30 13.24 1.35
N ALA A 117 1.35 13.93 1.98
CA ALA A 117 1.21 14.05 3.42
C ALA A 117 -0.26 13.86 3.77
N SER A 118 -0.54 13.27 4.93
CA SER A 118 -1.90 13.09 5.45
C SER A 118 -1.94 13.50 6.92
N GLY A 119 -3.03 14.15 7.30
CA GLY A 119 -3.33 14.52 8.68
C GLY A 119 -4.72 14.05 9.06
N ALA A 120 -4.94 13.79 10.34
CA ALA A 120 -6.21 13.31 10.86
C ALA A 120 -6.45 13.81 12.29
N TYR A 121 -7.72 13.85 12.68
CA TYR A 121 -8.15 14.04 14.06
C TYR A 121 -8.75 12.72 14.56
N TRP A 122 -8.00 11.99 15.38
CA TRP A 122 -8.30 10.59 15.76
C TRP A 122 -7.77 10.21 17.15
N ASP A 123 -8.01 8.98 17.60
CA ASP A 123 -7.41 8.46 18.85
C ASP A 123 -5.95 8.04 18.61
N ILE A 124 -5.01 8.84 19.13
CA ILE A 124 -3.56 8.63 19.00
C ILE A 124 -3.04 7.30 19.58
N LYS A 125 -3.84 6.60 20.39
CA LYS A 125 -3.45 5.33 21.01
C LYS A 125 -3.86 4.11 20.19
N ARG A 126 -4.83 4.26 19.29
CA ARG A 126 -5.51 3.13 18.62
C ARG A 126 -5.55 3.29 17.11
N ASP A 127 -5.60 4.52 16.64
CA ASP A 127 -5.73 4.86 15.23
C ASP A 127 -4.38 5.25 14.67
N GLY A 128 -4.22 5.05 13.36
CA GLY A 128 -2.94 5.27 12.73
C GLY A 128 -2.96 5.06 11.24
N MET A 129 -1.82 5.40 10.64
CA MET A 129 -1.57 5.17 9.23
C MET A 129 -0.18 4.62 8.97
N TRP A 130 -0.03 3.94 7.85
CA TRP A 130 1.22 3.40 7.36
C TRP A 130 1.27 3.54 5.84
N THR A 131 2.43 3.93 5.32
CA THR A 131 2.66 4.14 3.89
C THR A 131 3.72 3.19 3.38
N TYR A 132 3.52 2.64 2.20
CA TYR A 132 4.40 1.67 1.55
C TYR A 132 4.63 2.02 0.10
N LYS A 133 5.90 2.01 -0.32
CA LYS A 133 6.28 2.12 -1.74
C LYS A 133 6.68 0.74 -2.24
N TYR A 134 6.00 0.25 -3.27
CA TYR A 134 6.28 -1.04 -3.87
C TYR A 134 7.61 -1.00 -4.65
N PRO A 135 8.60 -1.85 -4.30
CA PRO A 135 9.94 -1.78 -4.89
C PRO A 135 9.99 -2.28 -6.34
N ASN A 136 9.21 -3.32 -6.69
CA ASN A 136 9.33 -4.00 -7.99
C ASN A 136 8.52 -3.31 -9.12
N GLY A 137 7.97 -2.12 -8.87
CA GLY A 137 7.25 -1.35 -9.88
C GLY A 137 8.18 -0.74 -10.94
N ILE A 138 9.44 -0.45 -10.56
CA ILE A 138 10.39 0.30 -11.39
C ILE A 138 10.65 -0.42 -12.72
N GLU A 139 10.85 -1.74 -12.67
CA GLU A 139 11.09 -2.58 -13.85
C GLU A 139 9.89 -2.58 -14.82
N LYS A 140 8.70 -2.22 -14.33
CA LYS A 140 7.45 -2.14 -15.10
C LYS A 140 7.14 -0.71 -15.57
N GLY A 141 8.05 0.24 -15.36
CA GLY A 141 7.84 1.64 -15.70
C GLY A 141 6.78 2.34 -14.84
N LEU A 142 6.57 1.89 -13.59
CA LEU A 142 5.62 2.50 -12.67
C LEU A 142 6.18 2.63 -11.25
N ASP A 143 5.76 3.67 -10.52
CA ASP A 143 5.85 3.68 -9.06
C ASP A 143 4.46 3.36 -8.50
N LEU A 144 4.39 2.60 -7.42
CA LEU A 144 3.15 2.30 -6.73
C LEU A 144 3.31 2.61 -5.24
N VAL A 145 2.41 3.46 -4.72
CA VAL A 145 2.40 3.89 -3.32
C VAL A 145 1.06 3.51 -2.69
N LEU A 146 1.12 2.84 -1.55
CA LEU A 146 -0.02 2.44 -0.74
C LEU A 146 -0.05 3.27 0.54
N ASN A 147 -1.24 3.68 0.96
CA ASN A 147 -1.47 4.25 2.28
C ASN A 147 -2.61 3.48 2.96
N VAL A 148 -2.28 2.82 4.07
CA VAL A 148 -3.21 2.05 4.89
C VAL A 148 -3.49 2.85 6.16
N VAL A 149 -4.77 3.11 6.43
CA VAL A 149 -5.24 3.77 7.65
C VAL A 149 -6.11 2.80 8.41
N TRP A 150 -5.94 2.72 9.74
CA TRP A 150 -6.76 1.91 10.62
C TRP A 150 -7.40 2.76 11.71
N PHE A 151 -8.59 2.33 12.12
CA PHE A 151 -9.34 2.90 13.23
C PHE A 151 -9.71 1.77 14.20
N GLY A 152 -9.19 1.81 15.42
CA GLY A 152 -9.47 0.81 16.44
C GLY A 152 -10.88 0.96 17.02
N SER A 153 -11.55 -0.16 17.28
CA SER A 153 -12.84 -0.18 17.99
C SER A 153 -12.66 0.08 19.50
N PHE A 154 -13.77 0.45 20.16
CA PHE A 154 -13.85 0.88 21.56
C PHE A 154 -13.57 -0.24 22.56
#